data_AF-A0A0D6E2D8-F1
#
_entry.id   AF-A0A0D6E2D8-F1
#
_cell.length_a   1.000
_cell.length_b   1.000
_cell.length_c   1.000
_cell.angle_alpha   90.00
_cell.angle_beta   90.00
_cell.angle_gamma   90.00
#
_symmetry.space_group_name_H-M   'P 1'
#
loop_
_entity.id
_entity.type
_entity.pdbx_description
1 polymer ?
#
loop_
_entity_poly.entity_id
_entity_poly.type
_entity_poly.pdbx_seq_one_letter_code
_entity_poly.pdbx_strand_id
1 'polypeptide(L)' 'RVSLGVQDTQAAVQEAVRRRQSHEESLYAYKKFRELGFESINIDLIYG' A
#
# COMPACT_ATOMS: atom_id res chain seq x y z
N ARG A 1 11.74 -10.35 2.59
CA ARG A 1 11.46 -9.21 1.69
C ARG A 1 10.02 -9.28 1.23
N VAL A 2 9.32 -8.14 1.15
CA VAL A 2 7.92 -8.04 0.69
C VAL A 2 7.76 -6.81 -0.22
N SER A 3 6.81 -6.86 -1.17
CA SER A 3 6.37 -5.70 -1.96
C SER A 3 4.90 -5.42 -1.67
N LEU A 4 4.57 -4.17 -1.37
CA LEU A 4 3.22 -3.72 -1.06
C LEU A 4 2.73 -2.78 -2.16
N GLY A 5 1.67 -3.18 -2.85
CA GLY A 5 1.09 -2.37 -3.91
C GLY A 5 0.05 -1.39 -3.41
N VAL A 6 0.46 -0.16 -3.08
CA VAL A 6 -0.41 0.97 -2.65
C VAL A 6 -0.98 1.70 -3.87
N GLN A 7 -0.12 2.00 -4.84
CA GLN A 7 -0.40 2.54 -6.16
C GLN A 7 -0.82 4.02 -6.11
N ASP A 8 -1.93 4.32 -5.43
CA ASP A 8 -2.39 5.67 -5.13
C ASP A 8 -3.14 5.67 -3.78
N THR A 9 -3.14 6.79 -3.07
CA THR A 9 -3.82 6.98 -1.78
C THR A 9 -5.08 7.85 -1.89
N GLN A 10 -5.32 8.48 -3.04
CA GLN A 10 -6.49 9.29 -3.30
C GLN A 10 -7.71 8.41 -3.60
N ALA A 11 -8.76 8.60 -2.79
CA ALA A 11 -10.01 7.85 -2.93
C ALA A 11 -10.63 7.96 -4.34
N ALA A 12 -10.54 9.13 -4.97
CA ALA A 12 -11.07 9.34 -6.32
C ALA A 12 -10.35 8.49 -7.37
N VAL A 13 -9.01 8.42 -7.30
CA VAL A 13 -8.20 7.59 -8.23
C VAL A 13 -8.47 6.12 -7.98
N GLN A 14 -8.48 5.70 -6.71
CA GLN A 14 -8.78 4.33 -6.31
C GLN A 14 -10.16 3.86 -6.78
N GLU A 15 -11.17 4.72 -6.70
CA GLU A 15 -12.51 4.42 -7.20
C GLU A 15 -12.50 4.30 -8.72
N ALA A 16 -11.84 5.23 -9.43
CA ALA A 16 -11.73 5.22 -10.88
C ALA A 16 -11.06 3.95 -11.42
N VAL A 17 -10.05 3.41 -10.71
CA VAL A 17 -9.33 2.19 -11.11
C VAL A 17 -9.84 0.91 -10.42
N ARG A 18 -10.96 0.99 -9.68
CA ARG A 18 -11.56 -0.14 -8.93
C ARG A 18 -10.61 -0.80 -7.92
N ARG A 19 -9.76 -0.02 -7.28
CA ARG A 19 -8.79 -0.47 -6.27
C ARG A 19 -9.05 0.21 -4.93
N ARG A 20 -10.16 -0.15 -4.28
CA ARG A 20 -10.61 0.41 -3.00
C ARG A 20 -9.75 -0.16 -1.86
N GLN A 21 -8.75 0.59 -1.44
CA GLN A 21 -7.86 0.26 -0.33
C GLN A 21 -7.64 1.52 0.50
N SER A 22 -8.12 1.53 1.74
CA SER A 22 -7.89 2.68 2.60
C SER A 22 -6.39 2.88 2.89
N HIS A 23 -6.02 4.12 3.17
CA HIS A 23 -4.70 4.45 3.69
C HIS A 23 -4.40 3.68 4.99
N GLU A 24 -5.41 3.48 5.84
CA GLU A 24 -5.29 2.75 7.11
C GLU A 24 -4.96 1.27 6.91
N GLU A 25 -5.60 0.59 5.96
CA GLU A 25 -5.29 -0.80 5.62
C GLU A 25 -3.85 -0.95 5.10
N SER A 26 -3.42 -0.02 4.24
CA SER A 26 -2.05 0.00 3.70
C SER A 26 -1.02 0.20 4.82
N LEU A 27 -1.30 1.14 5.73
CA LEU A 27 -0.44 1.43 6.87
C LEU A 27 -0.40 0.26 7.88
N TYR A 28 -1.54 -0.38 8.12
CA TYR A 28 -1.63 -1.56 8.97
C TYR A 28 -0.76 -2.70 8.42
N ALA A 29 -0.86 -2.99 7.12
CA ALA A 29 -0.05 -4.01 6.46
C ALA A 29 1.44 -3.69 6.58
N TYR A 30 1.85 -2.45 6.30
CA TYR A 30 3.23 -2.00 6.46
C TYR A 30 3.76 -2.21 7.88
N LYS A 31 3.00 -1.77 8.90
CA LYS A 31 3.37 -1.96 10.31
C LYS A 31 3.51 -3.44 10.67
N LYS A 32 2.60 -4.29 10.21
CA LYS A 32 2.68 -5.73 10.42
C LYS A 32 3.93 -6.35 9.80
N PHE A 33 4.32 -5.94 8.60
CA PHE A 33 5.57 -6.40 8.01
C PHE A 33 6.80 -5.98 8.82
N ARG A 34 6.81 -4.76 9.37
CA ARG A 34 7.88 -4.30 10.27
C ARG A 34 7.93 -5.10 11.56
N GLU A 35 6.78 -5.35 12.19
CA GLU A 35 6.67 -6.17 13.41
C GLU A 35 7.18 -7.61 13.20
N LEU A 36 6.93 -8.18 12.02
CA LEU A 36 7.38 -9.53 11.64
C LEU A 36 8.86 -9.61 11.24
N GLY A 37 9.61 -8.50 11.33
CA GLY A 37 11.05 -8.48 11.03
C GLY A 37 11.39 -8.41 9.55
N PHE A 38 10.47 -8.00 8.66
CA PHE A 38 10.83 -7.75 7.27
C PHE A 38 11.71 -6.49 7.17
N GLU A 39 12.97 -6.68 6.81
CA GLU A 39 13.93 -5.58 6.65
C GLU A 39 13.72 -4.81 5.33
N SER A 40 13.46 -5.53 4.23
CA SER A 40 13.21 -4.93 2.92
C SER A 40 11.73 -4.98 2.55
N ILE A 41 11.07 -3.82 2.65
CA ILE A 41 9.68 -3.59 2.25
C ILE A 41 9.69 -2.60 1.10
N ASN A 42 9.26 -3.05 -0.08
CA ASN A 42 9.05 -2.19 -1.23
C ASN A 42 7.61 -1.68 -1.25
N ILE A 43 7.40 -0.44 -1.69
CA ILE A 43 6.07 0.14 -1.89
C ILE A 43 5.96 0.53 -3.36
N ASP A 44 4.99 -0.06 -4.05
CA ASP A 44 4.72 0.27 -5.43
C ASP A 44 3.76 1.47 -5.49
N LEU A 45 4.11 2.46 -6.30
CA LEU A 45 3.33 3.67 -6.55
C LEU A 45 3.22 3.88 -8.06
N ILE A 46 2.09 4.40 -8.50
CA ILE A 46 1.80 4.68 -9.90
C ILE A 46 1.36 6.14 -10.00
N TYR A 47 1.86 6.83 -11.02
CA TYR A 47 1.52 8.21 -11.32
C TYR A 47 1.01 8.30 -12.76
N GLY A 48 -0.04 9.10 -12.97
CA GLY A 48 -0.74 9.30 -14.23
C GLY A 48 -2.21 9.62 -13.99
#